data_AF-A0A238XAF6-F1
#
_entry.id   AF-A0A238XAF6-F1
#
_cell.length_a   1.000
_cell.length_b   1.000
_cell.length_c   1.000
_cell.angle_alpha   90.00
_cell.angle_beta   90.00
_cell.angle_gamma   90.00
#
_symmetry.space_group_name_H-M   'P 1'
#
loop_
_entity.id
_entity.type
_entity.pdbx_description
1 polymer ?
#
loop_
_entity_poly.entity_id
_entity_poly.type
_entity_poly.pdbx_seq_one_letter_code
_entity_poly.pdbx_strand_id
1 'polypeptide(L)'
;MAWELTSDVEKFASAAGEFLRSDSVRNTIFLTAADNLRSRGPHAYGPTDPVLGWWTTPDGVVAGALLQTPPHPVMFSEMPAEAVPAAVRVLADRPILGVNMLAEDVDAFVTGLAAGGQLPKQDGMRTRLYRLGALTPPDPAPPGAARFATAADRDLLIEWLDAFFEYIGGPQVEAGDAADDHLAHSGITLWTVDGVPVSMAVRSRPHAGMVRILHVWTPPALRGHGYAGAVTTAATAAALNDGATEVVLNADLANPTSNALYQRLGYQPVEDRAEVWFPAFAASVNVGSSEPSMGKDVPTTGIRKKPVSAPVPVRAPGLKSTGLHSGVVGDHIGDTKHHGGNDQAVYAYAREDYAWWSAELGRDLPPGIFGENLTTSGLDLVGAVIGEKWEFGSGLVLQVTFGRIPCVTFQNRMGEPRWVKRFARANRTGAYLRVVTPGSLIPGDRISVVDRPAHGLTVAESFEIYMHDPARLARLLVAPELPPELLAEVSERVAGSE
;
A
#
# COMPACT_ATOMS: atom_id res chain seq x y z
N MET A 1 17.19 -11.58 20.75
CA MET A 1 15.86 -10.96 20.54
C MET A 1 15.77 -10.64 19.07
N ALA A 2 14.90 -11.32 18.35
CA ALA A 2 14.73 -11.06 16.93
C ALA A 2 13.26 -11.26 16.58
N TRP A 3 12.80 -10.41 15.68
CA TRP A 3 11.62 -10.69 14.91
C TRP A 3 11.97 -11.73 13.86
N GLU A 4 11.18 -12.79 13.77
CA GLU A 4 11.23 -13.71 12.65
C GLU A 4 10.12 -13.35 11.66
N LEU A 5 10.46 -13.22 10.38
CA LEU A 5 9.51 -12.93 9.31
C LEU A 5 9.32 -14.15 8.40
N THR A 6 8.12 -14.31 7.87
CA THR A 6 7.76 -15.34 6.91
C THR A 6 6.56 -14.93 6.07
N SER A 7 6.40 -15.53 4.89
CA SER A 7 5.13 -15.55 4.15
C SER A 7 4.38 -16.88 4.32
N ASP A 8 4.96 -17.85 5.04
CA ASP A 8 4.35 -19.14 5.32
C ASP A 8 3.38 -19.04 6.50
N VAL A 9 2.10 -19.15 6.18
CA VAL A 9 0.99 -19.03 7.13
C VAL A 9 0.98 -20.19 8.14
N GLU A 10 1.40 -21.39 7.74
CA GLU A 10 1.48 -22.54 8.63
C GLU A 10 2.61 -22.39 9.63
N LYS A 11 3.78 -21.91 9.16
CA LYS A 11 4.90 -21.58 10.05
C LYS A 11 4.50 -20.51 11.08
N PHE A 12 3.85 -19.44 10.63
CA PHE A 12 3.35 -18.38 11.51
C PHE A 12 2.34 -18.91 12.54
N ALA A 13 1.35 -19.70 12.09
CA ALA A 13 0.33 -20.26 12.98
C ALA A 13 0.93 -21.22 14.01
N SER A 14 1.97 -21.98 13.64
CA SER A 14 2.69 -22.87 14.57
C SER A 14 3.50 -22.10 15.61
N ALA A 15 4.10 -20.96 15.25
CA ALA A 15 4.96 -20.21 16.15
C ALA A 15 4.18 -19.25 17.05
N ALA A 16 3.26 -18.45 16.49
CA ALA A 16 2.55 -17.39 17.19
C ALA A 16 1.14 -17.79 17.64
N GLY A 17 0.61 -18.93 17.19
CA GLY A 17 -0.79 -19.27 17.36
C GLY A 17 -1.24 -19.47 18.81
N GLU A 18 -0.36 -19.91 19.71
CA GLU A 18 -0.69 -20.01 21.14
C GLU A 18 -0.80 -18.62 21.77
N PHE A 19 0.18 -17.74 21.52
CA PHE A 19 0.17 -16.33 21.94
C PHE A 19 -1.06 -15.59 21.42
N LEU A 20 -1.41 -15.75 20.15
CA LEU A 20 -2.60 -15.07 19.59
C LEU A 20 -3.90 -15.57 20.25
N ARG A 21 -3.97 -16.85 20.63
CA ARG A 21 -5.16 -17.41 21.28
C ARG A 21 -5.22 -17.13 22.79
N SER A 22 -4.11 -16.80 23.44
CA SER A 22 -4.10 -16.49 24.88
C SER A 22 -4.91 -15.23 25.21
N ASP A 23 -5.01 -14.30 24.26
CA ASP A 23 -5.98 -13.21 24.27
C ASP A 23 -6.61 -13.08 22.87
N SER A 24 -7.61 -13.93 22.61
CA SER A 24 -8.28 -13.94 21.32
C SER A 24 -8.95 -12.60 21.00
N VAL A 25 -9.47 -11.90 22.02
CA VAL A 25 -10.18 -10.62 21.87
C VAL A 25 -9.26 -9.57 21.26
N ARG A 26 -8.09 -9.33 21.86
CA ARG A 26 -7.11 -8.36 21.32
C ARG A 26 -6.54 -8.81 19.98
N ASN A 27 -6.41 -10.12 19.77
CA ASN A 27 -5.85 -10.69 18.56
C ASN A 27 -6.91 -11.09 17.53
N THR A 28 -8.14 -10.56 17.62
CA THR A 28 -9.26 -10.97 16.78
C THR A 28 -8.97 -10.82 15.29
N ILE A 29 -8.35 -9.70 14.89
CA ILE A 29 -7.98 -9.44 13.50
C ILE A 29 -6.89 -10.40 13.03
N PHE A 30 -5.87 -10.66 13.86
CA PHE A 30 -4.79 -11.61 13.54
C PHE A 30 -5.33 -13.02 13.29
N LEU A 31 -6.19 -13.50 14.18
CA LEU A 31 -6.78 -14.84 14.08
C LEU A 31 -7.67 -14.97 12.84
N THR A 32 -8.52 -13.98 12.57
CA THR A 32 -9.36 -13.97 11.35
C THR A 32 -8.50 -13.91 10.08
N ALA A 33 -7.48 -13.04 10.04
CA ALA A 33 -6.61 -12.91 8.86
C ALA A 33 -5.81 -14.20 8.59
N ALA A 34 -5.24 -14.80 9.63
CA ALA A 34 -4.51 -16.07 9.51
C ALA A 34 -5.43 -17.21 9.02
N ASP A 35 -6.65 -17.33 9.56
CA ASP A 35 -7.62 -18.35 9.12
C ASP A 35 -8.04 -18.16 7.65
N ASN A 36 -8.23 -16.90 7.22
CA ASN A 36 -8.54 -16.59 5.82
C ASN A 36 -7.38 -16.93 4.88
N LEU A 37 -6.15 -16.59 5.26
CA LEU A 37 -4.95 -16.96 4.49
C LEU A 37 -4.77 -18.48 4.40
N ARG A 38 -5.06 -19.24 5.46
CA ARG A 38 -5.01 -20.72 5.43
C ARG A 38 -6.08 -21.33 4.53
N SER A 39 -7.30 -20.80 4.60
CA SER A 39 -8.46 -21.39 3.92
C SER A 39 -8.58 -20.99 2.46
N ARG A 40 -8.20 -19.76 2.12
CA ARG A 40 -8.32 -19.18 0.76
C ARG A 40 -6.96 -19.09 0.04
N GLY A 41 -5.87 -19.40 0.72
CA GLY A 41 -4.50 -19.34 0.20
C GLY A 41 -3.78 -18.01 0.53
N PRO A 42 -2.45 -17.94 0.32
CA PRO A 42 -1.63 -16.79 0.69
C PRO A 42 -2.04 -15.48 -0.02
N HIS A 43 -2.72 -15.58 -1.16
CA HIS A 43 -3.17 -14.43 -1.97
C HIS A 43 -4.64 -14.05 -1.74
N ALA A 44 -5.24 -14.50 -0.62
CA ALA A 44 -6.64 -14.21 -0.28
C ALA A 44 -6.98 -12.70 -0.20
N TYR A 45 -5.97 -11.85 -0.02
CA TYR A 45 -6.10 -10.41 0.13
C TYR A 45 -5.47 -9.62 -1.02
N GLY A 46 -4.96 -10.30 -2.05
CA GLY A 46 -4.28 -9.69 -3.18
C GLY A 46 -3.11 -10.52 -3.69
N PRO A 47 -2.50 -10.11 -4.81
CA PRO A 47 -1.45 -10.87 -5.49
C PRO A 47 -0.09 -10.86 -4.75
N THR A 48 0.05 -10.05 -3.70
CA THR A 48 1.30 -9.91 -2.95
C THR A 48 1.27 -10.81 -1.72
N ASP A 49 2.36 -11.55 -1.50
CA ASP A 49 2.51 -12.42 -0.33
C ASP A 49 2.33 -11.64 0.99
N PRO A 50 1.74 -12.28 2.03
CA PRO A 50 1.62 -11.67 3.34
C PRO A 50 2.98 -11.54 4.02
N VAL A 51 3.09 -10.60 4.94
CA VAL A 51 4.24 -10.46 5.84
C VAL A 51 3.80 -10.85 7.23
N LEU A 52 4.24 -12.01 7.69
CA LEU A 52 3.88 -12.56 8.98
C LEU A 52 5.14 -12.59 9.85
N GLY A 53 4.99 -12.36 11.16
CA GLY A 53 6.13 -12.48 12.03
C GLY A 53 5.80 -12.51 13.50
N TRP A 54 6.75 -12.98 14.29
CA TRP A 54 6.64 -13.05 15.74
C TRP A 54 7.94 -12.60 16.40
N TRP A 55 7.78 -12.09 17.61
CA TRP A 55 8.89 -11.69 18.46
C TRP A 55 9.00 -12.64 19.64
N THR A 56 10.21 -13.18 19.81
CA THR A 56 10.53 -14.13 20.87
C THR A 56 11.42 -13.47 21.92
N THR A 57 11.00 -13.58 23.18
CA THR A 57 11.77 -13.17 24.35
C THR A 57 13.03 -14.04 24.53
N PRO A 58 14.00 -13.64 25.36
CA PRO A 58 15.23 -14.43 25.60
C PRO A 58 14.99 -15.86 26.13
N ASP A 59 13.88 -16.07 26.83
CA ASP A 59 13.44 -17.37 27.38
C ASP A 59 12.65 -18.22 26.38
N GLY A 60 12.50 -17.76 25.13
CA GLY A 60 11.87 -18.55 24.07
C GLY A 60 10.35 -18.41 23.98
N VAL A 61 9.76 -17.44 24.69
CA VAL A 61 8.31 -17.19 24.69
C VAL A 61 7.96 -16.17 23.61
N VAL A 62 6.90 -16.45 22.84
CA VAL A 62 6.36 -15.47 21.90
C VAL A 62 5.57 -14.42 22.69
N ALA A 63 5.96 -13.16 22.53
CA ALA A 63 5.37 -12.03 23.25
C ALA A 63 4.95 -10.88 22.32
N GLY A 64 4.96 -11.13 21.01
CA GLY A 64 4.49 -10.17 20.02
C GLY A 64 4.34 -10.83 18.66
N ALA A 65 3.42 -10.31 17.87
CA ALA A 65 3.16 -10.73 16.50
C ALA A 65 3.02 -9.51 15.60
N LEU A 66 3.38 -9.67 14.32
CA LEU A 66 3.06 -8.73 13.27
C LEU A 66 2.45 -9.48 12.09
N LEU A 67 1.57 -8.79 11.37
CA LEU A 67 0.89 -9.33 10.20
C LEU A 67 0.60 -8.19 9.22
N GLN A 68 0.86 -8.43 7.95
CA GLN A 68 0.47 -7.58 6.85
C GLN A 68 -0.16 -8.43 5.75
N THR A 69 -1.32 -8.00 5.29
CA THR A 69 -1.96 -8.48 4.05
C THR A 69 -1.98 -7.30 3.08
N PRO A 70 -0.95 -7.13 2.23
CA PRO A 70 -0.85 -5.95 1.36
C PRO A 70 -2.12 -5.76 0.51
N PRO A 71 -2.58 -4.51 0.29
CA PRO A 71 -1.90 -3.24 0.57
C PRO A 71 -2.13 -2.67 1.98
N HIS A 72 -2.75 -3.42 2.89
CA HIS A 72 -3.04 -2.95 4.25
C HIS A 72 -1.76 -2.62 5.05
N PRO A 73 -1.83 -1.71 6.04
CA PRO A 73 -0.69 -1.39 6.89
C PRO A 73 -0.23 -2.61 7.69
N VAL A 74 1.04 -2.62 8.11
CA VAL A 74 1.57 -3.67 8.98
C VAL A 74 0.90 -3.55 10.36
N MET A 75 0.16 -4.58 10.76
CA MET A 75 -0.48 -4.65 12.06
C MET A 75 0.44 -5.30 13.09
N PHE A 76 0.48 -4.75 14.31
CA PHE A 76 1.23 -5.33 15.44
C PHE A 76 0.30 -5.74 16.58
N SER A 77 0.50 -6.90 17.21
CA SER A 77 -0.17 -7.20 18.47
C SER A 77 0.35 -6.28 19.60
N GLU A 78 -0.21 -6.42 20.79
CA GLU A 78 0.51 -6.00 22.00
C GLU A 78 1.89 -6.66 22.03
N MET A 79 2.90 -5.90 22.45
CA MET A 79 4.28 -6.35 22.54
C MET A 79 5.04 -5.53 23.59
N PRO A 80 6.11 -6.08 24.20
CA PRO A 80 6.99 -5.31 25.08
C PRO A 80 7.68 -4.15 24.35
N ALA A 81 7.96 -3.07 25.09
CA ALA A 81 8.52 -1.84 24.53
C ALA A 81 9.86 -2.06 23.79
N GLU A 82 10.67 -3.01 24.24
CA GLU A 82 11.94 -3.38 23.58
C GLU A 82 11.76 -4.06 22.21
N ALA A 83 10.56 -4.57 21.90
CA ALA A 83 10.23 -5.15 20.61
C ALA A 83 10.02 -4.07 19.53
N VAL A 84 9.63 -2.84 19.90
CA VAL A 84 9.34 -1.74 18.95
C VAL A 84 10.58 -1.35 18.14
N PRO A 85 11.77 -1.05 18.72
CA PRO A 85 12.96 -0.75 17.93
C PRO A 85 13.44 -1.94 17.10
N ALA A 86 13.18 -3.17 17.55
CA ALA A 86 13.51 -4.38 16.78
C ALA A 86 12.58 -4.54 15.57
N ALA A 87 11.31 -4.15 15.68
CA ALA A 87 10.36 -4.15 14.58
C ALA A 87 10.75 -3.14 13.49
N VAL A 88 11.18 -1.94 13.88
CA VAL A 88 11.71 -0.94 12.95
C VAL A 88 12.88 -1.52 12.14
N ARG A 89 13.84 -2.19 12.81
CA ARG A 89 15.00 -2.79 12.13
C ARG A 89 14.62 -3.92 11.18
N VAL A 90 13.71 -4.82 11.56
CA VAL A 90 13.35 -5.97 10.72
C VAL A 90 12.54 -5.55 9.49
N LEU A 91 11.87 -4.39 9.55
CA LEU A 91 11.08 -3.82 8.45
C LEU A 91 11.84 -2.78 7.62
N ALA A 92 13.06 -2.39 8.01
CA ALA A 92 13.80 -1.30 7.39
C ALA A 92 14.04 -1.48 5.88
N ASP A 93 14.23 -2.72 5.43
CA ASP A 93 14.47 -3.07 4.03
C ASP A 93 13.18 -3.35 3.25
N ARG A 94 12.01 -3.08 3.83
CA ARG A 94 10.70 -3.33 3.21
C ARG A 94 9.96 -2.01 2.99
N PRO A 95 9.27 -1.85 1.85
CA PRO A 95 8.35 -0.74 1.65
C PRO A 95 7.13 -0.95 2.54
N ILE A 96 7.14 -0.36 3.74
CA ILE A 96 5.96 -0.32 4.61
C ILE A 96 5.12 0.90 4.25
N LEU A 97 3.88 0.66 3.79
CA LEU A 97 2.95 1.74 3.42
C LEU A 97 2.32 2.40 4.65
N GLY A 98 2.36 1.71 5.79
CA GLY A 98 1.84 2.20 7.06
C GLY A 98 1.93 1.13 8.15
N VAL A 99 1.58 1.53 9.37
CA VAL A 99 1.43 0.65 10.54
C VAL A 99 0.07 0.82 11.20
N ASN A 100 -0.44 -0.25 11.80
CA ASN A 100 -1.58 -0.26 12.70
C ASN A 100 -1.16 -0.95 14.01
N MET A 101 -0.99 -0.17 15.07
CA MET A 101 -0.51 -0.67 16.37
C MET A 101 -1.26 -0.03 17.52
N LEU A 102 -0.97 -0.46 18.75
CA LEU A 102 -1.50 0.21 19.94
C LEU A 102 -1.14 1.69 19.91
N ALA A 103 -2.09 2.53 20.28
CA ALA A 103 -1.95 3.98 20.18
C ALA A 103 -0.73 4.54 20.95
N GLU A 104 -0.32 3.87 22.02
CA GLU A 104 0.82 4.25 22.86
C GLU A 104 2.18 3.93 22.23
N ASP A 105 2.25 2.99 21.29
CA ASP A 105 3.51 2.56 20.67
C ASP A 105 3.86 3.33 19.38
N VAL A 106 2.87 4.00 18.77
CA VAL A 106 3.00 4.64 17.46
C VAL A 106 4.14 5.66 17.43
N ASP A 107 4.25 6.53 18.43
CA ASP A 107 5.25 7.60 18.42
C ASP A 107 6.67 7.05 18.53
N ALA A 108 6.87 6.00 19.32
CA ALA A 108 8.16 5.30 19.45
C ALA A 108 8.54 4.62 18.12
N PHE A 109 7.59 3.95 17.47
CA PHE A 109 7.82 3.31 16.17
C PHE A 109 8.18 4.33 15.08
N VAL A 110 7.38 5.40 14.94
CA VAL A 110 7.58 6.45 13.94
C VAL A 110 8.91 7.17 14.14
N THR A 111 9.28 7.46 15.40
CA THR A 111 10.58 8.07 15.73
C THR A 111 11.73 7.15 15.38
N GLY A 112 11.60 5.83 15.64
CA GLY A 112 12.59 4.85 15.22
C GLY A 112 12.77 4.80 13.70
N LEU A 113 11.67 4.85 12.94
CA LEU A 113 11.70 4.83 11.48
C LEU A 113 12.30 6.12 10.89
N ALA A 114 12.02 7.27 11.51
CA ALA A 114 12.53 8.59 11.10
C ALA A 114 14.00 8.84 11.51
N ALA A 115 14.66 7.93 12.23
CA ALA A 115 16.06 8.10 12.62
C ALA A 115 17.03 8.26 11.42
N GLY A 116 16.59 7.91 10.20
CA GLY A 116 17.30 8.12 8.92
C GLY A 116 16.93 9.39 8.13
N GLY A 117 16.14 10.32 8.71
CA GLY A 117 15.73 11.58 8.09
C GLY A 117 14.22 11.88 8.23
N GLN A 118 13.76 12.99 7.66
CA GLN A 118 12.32 13.27 7.62
C GLN A 118 11.58 12.18 6.84
N LEU A 119 10.58 11.60 7.49
CA LEU A 119 9.63 10.68 6.90
C LEU A 119 8.26 11.37 6.88
N PRO A 120 7.73 11.73 5.70
CA PRO A 120 6.35 12.16 5.60
C PRO A 120 5.43 11.09 6.19
N LYS A 121 4.56 11.51 7.11
CA LYS A 121 3.53 10.64 7.68
C LYS A 121 2.16 11.24 7.45
N GLN A 122 1.15 10.38 7.46
CA GLN A 122 -0.25 10.76 7.47
C GLN A 122 -0.95 9.91 8.52
N ASP A 123 -1.59 10.58 9.47
CA ASP A 123 -2.41 9.87 10.46
C ASP A 123 -3.62 9.26 9.75
N GLY A 124 -3.85 7.98 10.01
CA GLY A 124 -5.00 7.21 9.53
C GLY A 124 -6.10 7.15 10.58
N MET A 125 -6.97 6.15 10.44
CA MET A 125 -8.07 5.94 11.38
C MET A 125 -7.54 5.57 12.77
N ARG A 126 -8.18 6.13 13.81
CA ARG A 126 -7.97 5.66 15.19
C ARG A 126 -9.18 4.84 15.60
N THR A 127 -8.96 3.60 15.99
CA THR A 127 -10.05 2.69 16.33
C THR A 127 -9.99 2.28 17.78
N ARG A 128 -11.16 1.99 18.34
CA ARG A 128 -11.32 1.35 19.63
C ARG A 128 -11.89 -0.03 19.46
N LEU A 129 -11.23 -1.02 20.02
CA LEU A 129 -11.79 -2.36 20.19
C LEU A 129 -12.70 -2.36 21.43
N TYR A 130 -13.89 -2.90 21.24
CA TYR A 130 -14.86 -3.14 22.31
C TYR A 130 -15.13 -4.64 22.46
N ARG A 131 -15.31 -5.08 23.70
CA ARG A 131 -15.77 -6.42 24.07
C ARG A 131 -17.12 -6.33 24.74
N LEU A 132 -18.05 -7.21 24.39
CA LEU A 132 -19.35 -7.27 25.05
C LEU A 132 -19.19 -7.67 26.53
N GLY A 133 -19.74 -6.86 27.43
CA GLY A 133 -19.99 -7.26 28.83
C GLY A 133 -21.37 -7.91 28.96
N ALA A 134 -22.26 -7.27 29.70
CA ALA A 134 -23.68 -7.67 29.72
C ALA A 134 -24.45 -6.91 28.63
N LEU A 135 -25.04 -7.64 27.68
CA LEU A 135 -25.85 -7.03 26.63
C LEU A 135 -27.05 -6.29 27.24
N THR A 136 -27.16 -5.00 26.93
CA THR A 136 -28.25 -4.13 27.40
C THR A 136 -29.06 -3.64 26.20
N PRO A 137 -30.22 -4.25 25.90
CA PRO A 137 -31.10 -3.80 24.83
C PRO A 137 -31.58 -2.36 25.04
N PRO A 138 -31.86 -1.59 23.96
CA PRO A 138 -32.50 -0.28 24.08
C PRO A 138 -33.85 -0.36 24.81
N ASP A 139 -34.08 0.56 25.75
CA ASP A 139 -35.34 0.71 26.49
C ASP A 139 -35.83 2.18 26.44
N PRO A 140 -37.03 2.47 25.89
CA PRO A 140 -37.90 1.52 25.19
C PRO A 140 -37.26 1.02 23.89
N ALA A 141 -37.59 -0.20 23.47
CA ALA A 141 -37.21 -0.70 22.17
C ALA A 141 -37.84 0.17 21.06
N PRO A 142 -37.10 0.53 19.99
CA PRO A 142 -37.68 1.26 18.88
C PRO A 142 -38.70 0.37 18.14
N PRO A 143 -39.66 0.96 17.40
CA PRO A 143 -40.58 0.20 16.57
C PRO A 143 -39.85 -0.73 15.60
N GLY A 144 -40.44 -1.89 15.33
CA GLY A 144 -39.94 -2.86 14.37
C GLY A 144 -39.52 -4.19 14.98
N ALA A 145 -38.89 -5.02 14.16
CA ALA A 145 -38.39 -6.33 14.54
C ALA A 145 -37.13 -6.69 13.74
N ALA A 146 -36.32 -7.57 14.30
CA ALA A 146 -35.17 -8.14 13.60
C ALA A 146 -35.57 -9.36 12.76
N ARG A 147 -34.96 -9.49 11.59
CA ARG A 147 -34.93 -10.73 10.80
C ARG A 147 -33.56 -10.91 10.15
N PHE A 148 -33.22 -12.14 9.78
CA PHE A 148 -32.06 -12.36 8.93
C PHE A 148 -32.34 -11.90 7.49
N ALA A 149 -31.30 -11.39 6.84
CA ALA A 149 -31.35 -11.13 5.41
C ALA A 149 -31.39 -12.45 4.63
N THR A 150 -31.99 -12.40 3.45
CA THR A 150 -32.14 -13.53 2.52
C THR A 150 -31.58 -13.15 1.16
N ALA A 151 -31.51 -14.11 0.23
CA ALA A 151 -31.10 -13.82 -1.15
C ALA A 151 -31.98 -12.75 -1.83
N ALA A 152 -33.24 -12.56 -1.39
CA ALA A 152 -34.11 -11.51 -1.91
C ALA A 152 -33.69 -10.09 -1.48
N ASP A 153 -32.85 -9.96 -0.45
CA ASP A 153 -32.34 -8.67 0.03
C ASP A 153 -31.05 -8.23 -0.66
N ARG A 154 -30.47 -9.06 -1.56
CA ARG A 154 -29.13 -8.86 -2.11
C ARG A 154 -28.89 -7.46 -2.69
N ASP A 155 -29.81 -6.96 -3.52
CA ASP A 155 -29.62 -5.65 -4.17
C ASP A 155 -29.62 -4.51 -3.16
N LEU A 156 -30.45 -4.59 -2.11
CA LEU A 156 -30.46 -3.62 -1.01
C LEU A 156 -29.15 -3.68 -0.20
N LEU A 157 -28.63 -4.89 0.03
CA LEU A 157 -27.40 -5.07 0.79
C LEU A 157 -26.19 -4.49 0.06
N ILE A 158 -26.14 -4.64 -1.27
CA ILE A 158 -25.11 -4.01 -2.11
C ILE A 158 -25.17 -2.50 -1.94
N GLU A 159 -26.35 -1.89 -2.13
CA GLU A 159 -26.55 -0.45 -1.94
C GLU A 159 -26.08 0.04 -0.56
N TRP A 160 -26.44 -0.70 0.50
CA TRP A 160 -26.11 -0.30 1.87
C TRP A 160 -24.65 -0.54 2.25
N LEU A 161 -24.02 -1.60 1.73
CA LEU A 161 -22.60 -1.84 1.92
C LEU A 161 -21.76 -0.81 1.15
N ASP A 162 -22.12 -0.51 -0.10
CA ASP A 162 -21.50 0.56 -0.88
C ASP A 162 -21.59 1.89 -0.16
N ALA A 163 -22.79 2.29 0.27
CA ALA A 163 -22.99 3.52 1.01
C ALA A 163 -22.23 3.54 2.36
N PHE A 164 -22.09 2.40 3.03
CA PHE A 164 -21.28 2.27 4.24
C PHE A 164 -19.79 2.48 3.93
N PHE A 165 -19.26 1.80 2.91
CA PHE A 165 -17.84 1.90 2.53
C PHE A 165 -17.45 3.29 2.05
N GLU A 166 -18.32 3.93 1.26
CA GLU A 166 -18.18 5.33 0.86
C GLU A 166 -18.16 6.24 2.11
N TYR A 167 -19.11 6.05 3.04
CA TYR A 167 -19.22 6.87 4.23
C TYR A 167 -17.98 6.80 5.15
N ILE A 168 -17.35 5.62 5.26
CA ILE A 168 -16.15 5.45 6.09
C ILE A 168 -14.84 5.73 5.33
N GLY A 169 -14.90 6.06 4.04
CA GLY A 169 -13.72 6.25 3.20
C GLY A 169 -12.84 4.98 3.08
N GLY A 170 -13.47 3.81 3.17
CA GLY A 170 -12.79 2.52 3.19
C GLY A 170 -12.36 2.04 1.79
N PRO A 171 -11.49 1.02 1.70
CA PRO A 171 -11.16 0.39 0.43
C PRO A 171 -12.41 -0.17 -0.24
N GLN A 172 -12.48 -0.03 -1.56
CA GLN A 172 -13.59 -0.51 -2.40
C GLN A 172 -13.50 -2.03 -2.52
N VAL A 173 -13.95 -2.76 -1.49
CA VAL A 173 -14.36 -4.16 -1.70
C VAL A 173 -15.62 -4.12 -2.54
N GLU A 174 -15.70 -4.96 -3.58
CA GLU A 174 -16.93 -5.09 -4.37
C GLU A 174 -18.08 -5.47 -3.42
N ALA A 175 -19.02 -4.55 -3.18
CA ALA A 175 -20.10 -4.78 -2.21
C ALA A 175 -20.96 -6.00 -2.56
N GLY A 176 -21.01 -6.38 -3.84
CA GLY A 176 -21.61 -7.63 -4.31
C GLY A 176 -20.98 -8.86 -3.64
N ASP A 177 -19.66 -8.98 -3.71
CA ASP A 177 -18.94 -10.12 -3.14
C ASP A 177 -19.06 -10.16 -1.60
N ALA A 178 -19.03 -8.98 -0.97
CA ALA A 178 -19.23 -8.85 0.47
C ALA A 178 -20.65 -9.27 0.89
N ALA A 179 -21.68 -8.82 0.16
CA ALA A 179 -23.06 -9.21 0.41
C ALA A 179 -23.23 -10.73 0.28
N ASP A 180 -22.65 -11.33 -0.77
CA ASP A 180 -22.76 -12.76 -1.05
C ASP A 180 -22.05 -13.63 0.00
N ASP A 181 -20.84 -13.27 0.44
CA ASP A 181 -20.14 -14.01 1.51
C ASP A 181 -20.94 -13.97 2.82
N HIS A 182 -21.46 -12.81 3.20
CA HIS A 182 -22.24 -12.67 4.42
C HIS A 182 -23.60 -13.38 4.35
N LEU A 183 -24.28 -13.36 3.20
CA LEU A 183 -25.52 -14.11 2.99
C LEU A 183 -25.29 -15.62 3.09
N ALA A 184 -24.16 -16.13 2.58
CA ALA A 184 -23.82 -17.55 2.58
C ALA A 184 -23.74 -18.18 3.98
N HIS A 185 -23.60 -17.37 5.04
CA HIS A 185 -23.58 -17.85 6.42
C HIS A 185 -24.60 -17.13 7.33
N SER A 186 -25.67 -16.56 6.74
CA SER A 186 -26.71 -15.80 7.47
C SER A 186 -26.14 -14.71 8.39
N GLY A 187 -25.07 -14.05 7.94
CA GLY A 187 -24.31 -13.07 8.71
C GLY A 187 -25.00 -11.73 8.87
N ILE A 188 -26.06 -11.43 8.12
CA ILE A 188 -26.68 -10.10 8.11
C ILE A 188 -28.02 -10.12 8.83
N THR A 189 -28.16 -9.22 9.80
CA THR A 189 -29.42 -8.95 10.50
C THR A 189 -29.97 -7.63 10.00
N LEU A 190 -31.24 -7.62 9.59
CA LEU A 190 -32.00 -6.44 9.22
C LEU A 190 -32.98 -6.09 10.32
N TRP A 191 -33.06 -4.81 10.67
CA TRP A 191 -34.16 -4.25 11.45
C TRP A 191 -35.22 -3.74 10.48
N THR A 192 -36.46 -4.18 10.66
CA THR A 192 -37.57 -3.83 9.78
C THR A 192 -38.69 -3.13 10.53
N VAL A 193 -39.28 -2.11 9.93
CA VAL A 193 -40.53 -1.45 10.39
C VAL A 193 -41.58 -1.69 9.31
N ASP A 194 -42.72 -2.26 9.69
CA ASP A 194 -43.79 -2.64 8.75
C ASP A 194 -43.31 -3.47 7.56
N GLY A 195 -42.34 -4.35 7.79
CA GLY A 195 -41.71 -5.21 6.78
C GLY A 195 -40.62 -4.55 5.94
N VAL A 196 -40.41 -3.23 6.08
CA VAL A 196 -39.40 -2.48 5.33
C VAL A 196 -38.08 -2.43 6.11
N PRO A 197 -36.94 -2.85 5.54
CA PRO A 197 -35.63 -2.70 6.17
C PRO A 197 -35.28 -1.23 6.42
N VAL A 198 -34.85 -0.92 7.63
CA VAL A 198 -34.44 0.45 8.05
C VAL A 198 -33.03 0.52 8.63
N SER A 199 -32.42 -0.63 8.96
CA SER A 199 -31.02 -0.70 9.42
C SER A 199 -30.47 -2.12 9.27
N MET A 200 -29.16 -2.26 9.14
CA MET A 200 -28.45 -3.55 9.13
C MET A 200 -27.32 -3.60 10.16
N ALA A 201 -26.97 -4.81 10.59
CA ALA A 201 -25.71 -5.15 11.23
C ALA A 201 -25.22 -6.49 10.69
N VAL A 202 -23.90 -6.59 10.50
CA VAL A 202 -23.23 -7.79 9.99
C VAL A 202 -22.51 -8.50 11.13
N ARG A 203 -22.52 -9.83 11.13
CA ARG A 203 -21.70 -10.69 11.96
C ARG A 203 -20.62 -11.34 11.12
N SER A 204 -19.40 -11.44 11.64
CA SER A 204 -18.39 -12.34 11.06
C SER A 204 -18.77 -13.81 11.27
N ARG A 205 -18.10 -14.71 10.56
CA ARG A 205 -18.02 -16.12 10.97
C ARG A 205 -17.33 -16.22 12.35
N PRO A 206 -17.62 -17.26 13.15
CA PRO A 206 -16.90 -17.48 14.41
C PRO A 206 -15.42 -17.82 14.17
N HIS A 207 -14.52 -17.11 14.85
CA HIS A 207 -13.08 -17.39 14.86
C HIS A 207 -12.59 -17.49 16.31
N ALA A 208 -12.02 -18.63 16.69
CA ALA A 208 -11.59 -18.91 18.06
C ALA A 208 -12.67 -18.56 19.13
N GLY A 209 -13.93 -18.91 18.86
CA GLY A 209 -15.07 -18.64 19.75
C GLY A 209 -15.63 -17.21 19.66
N MET A 210 -15.01 -16.31 18.90
CA MET A 210 -15.42 -14.91 18.80
C MET A 210 -16.24 -14.63 17.55
N VAL A 211 -17.21 -13.73 17.68
CA VAL A 211 -17.91 -13.11 16.55
C VAL A 211 -17.71 -11.60 16.59
N ARG A 212 -17.44 -11.00 15.43
CA ARG A 212 -17.33 -9.54 15.27
C ARG A 212 -18.65 -8.97 14.76
N ILE A 213 -19.11 -7.87 15.37
CA ILE A 213 -20.15 -7.02 14.77
C ILE A 213 -19.48 -6.02 13.82
N LEU A 214 -19.92 -6.02 12.58
CA LEU A 214 -19.38 -5.26 11.45
C LEU A 214 -20.50 -4.47 10.76
N HIS A 215 -20.11 -3.47 9.97
CA HIS A 215 -20.97 -2.77 8.99
C HIS A 215 -22.37 -2.38 9.50
N VAL A 216 -22.44 -1.80 10.71
CA VAL A 216 -23.71 -1.29 11.24
C VAL A 216 -24.11 -0.05 10.44
N TRP A 217 -25.23 -0.13 9.73
CA TRP A 217 -25.69 0.95 8.86
C TRP A 217 -27.16 1.26 9.08
N THR A 218 -27.44 2.56 9.17
CA THR A 218 -28.79 3.13 9.09
C THR A 218 -28.72 4.25 8.06
N PRO A 219 -29.53 4.20 6.98
CA PRO A 219 -29.59 5.25 5.98
C PRO A 219 -29.75 6.64 6.61
N PRO A 220 -29.07 7.70 6.10
CA PRO A 220 -29.08 9.02 6.73
C PRO A 220 -30.47 9.56 7.09
N ALA A 221 -31.45 9.38 6.21
CA ALA A 221 -32.83 9.82 6.41
C ALA A 221 -33.57 9.09 7.55
N LEU A 222 -33.06 7.95 8.00
CA LEU A 222 -33.66 7.09 9.04
C LEU A 222 -32.90 7.14 10.37
N ARG A 223 -31.82 7.92 10.47
CA ARG A 223 -31.03 8.06 11.70
C ARG A 223 -31.83 8.77 12.80
N GLY A 224 -31.42 8.58 14.06
CA GLY A 224 -32.07 9.19 15.22
C GLY A 224 -33.25 8.40 15.82
N HIS A 225 -33.66 7.29 15.20
CA HIS A 225 -34.80 6.47 15.64
C HIS A 225 -34.40 5.25 16.50
N GLY A 226 -33.14 5.11 16.88
CA GLY A 226 -32.65 3.98 17.69
C GLY A 226 -32.41 2.67 16.93
N TYR A 227 -32.70 2.61 15.61
CA TYR A 227 -32.59 1.39 14.81
C TYR A 227 -31.20 0.75 14.81
N ALA A 228 -30.12 1.55 14.75
CA ALA A 228 -28.75 1.04 14.86
C ALA A 228 -28.52 0.26 16.17
N GLY A 229 -29.09 0.74 17.28
CA GLY A 229 -29.00 0.05 18.57
C GLY A 229 -29.80 -1.24 18.61
N ALA A 230 -31.00 -1.23 18.04
CA ALA A 230 -31.85 -2.42 17.97
C ALA A 230 -31.25 -3.52 17.08
N VAL A 231 -30.76 -3.17 15.89
CA VAL A 231 -30.15 -4.14 14.97
C VAL A 231 -28.84 -4.69 15.52
N THR A 232 -28.02 -3.85 16.18
CA THR A 232 -26.78 -4.29 16.84
C THR A 232 -27.08 -5.24 17.99
N THR A 233 -28.10 -4.94 18.80
CA THR A 233 -28.55 -5.82 19.89
C THR A 233 -29.03 -7.17 19.35
N ALA A 234 -29.87 -7.17 18.31
CA ALA A 234 -30.37 -8.38 17.70
C ALA A 234 -29.26 -9.24 17.08
N ALA A 235 -28.32 -8.60 16.37
CA ALA A 235 -27.16 -9.29 15.83
C ALA A 235 -26.28 -9.88 16.95
N THR A 236 -26.02 -9.12 18.02
CA THR A 236 -25.26 -9.58 19.19
C THR A 236 -25.93 -10.78 19.85
N ALA A 237 -27.25 -10.71 20.09
CA ALA A 237 -28.01 -11.80 20.69
C ALA A 237 -28.00 -13.07 19.82
N ALA A 238 -28.12 -12.91 18.49
CA ALA A 238 -28.01 -14.03 17.56
C ALA A 238 -26.62 -14.71 17.63
N ALA A 239 -25.53 -13.92 17.68
CA ALA A 239 -24.18 -14.47 17.86
C ALA A 239 -24.06 -15.32 19.15
N LEU A 240 -24.59 -14.82 20.27
CA LEU A 240 -24.57 -15.54 21.55
C LEU A 240 -25.41 -16.83 21.49
N ASN A 241 -26.60 -16.76 20.87
CA ASN A 241 -27.46 -17.93 20.69
C ASN A 241 -26.81 -19.01 19.80
N ASP A 242 -26.00 -18.59 18.82
CA ASP A 242 -25.22 -19.47 17.95
C ASP A 242 -23.94 -20.00 18.63
N GLY A 243 -23.71 -19.66 19.90
CA GLY A 243 -22.62 -20.20 20.72
C GLY A 243 -21.33 -19.39 20.73
N ALA A 244 -21.34 -18.13 20.29
CA ALA A 244 -20.19 -17.25 20.45
C ALA A 244 -19.85 -17.08 21.94
N THR A 245 -18.58 -17.33 22.30
CA THR A 245 -18.08 -17.09 23.66
C THR A 245 -17.71 -15.63 23.87
N GLU A 246 -17.42 -14.91 22.79
CA GLU A 246 -17.07 -13.50 22.79
C GLU A 246 -17.76 -12.78 21.63
N VAL A 247 -18.26 -11.57 21.88
CA VAL A 247 -18.71 -10.67 20.82
C VAL A 247 -17.94 -9.36 20.93
N VAL A 248 -17.31 -8.96 19.84
CA VAL A 248 -16.44 -7.79 19.79
C VAL A 248 -16.79 -6.88 18.62
N LEU A 249 -16.40 -5.62 18.68
CA LEU A 249 -16.53 -4.69 17.56
C LEU A 249 -15.43 -3.65 17.59
N ASN A 250 -15.12 -3.08 16.43
CA ASN A 250 -14.23 -1.95 16.30
C ASN A 250 -15.05 -0.71 15.94
N ALA A 251 -14.76 0.42 16.57
CA ALA A 251 -15.39 1.70 16.27
C ALA A 251 -14.31 2.76 15.99
N ASP A 252 -14.56 3.62 15.01
CA ASP A 252 -13.77 4.83 14.80
C ASP A 252 -13.94 5.77 16.01
N LEU A 253 -12.83 6.16 16.63
CA LEU A 253 -12.80 7.10 17.75
C LEU A 253 -13.31 8.49 17.38
N ALA A 254 -13.24 8.87 16.10
CA ALA A 254 -13.80 10.13 15.61
C ALA A 254 -15.35 10.13 15.55
N ASN A 255 -16.01 8.98 15.75
CA ASN A 255 -17.46 8.86 15.73
C ASN A 255 -18.06 8.75 17.15
N PRO A 256 -18.38 9.87 17.83
CA PRO A 256 -18.89 9.85 19.21
C PRO A 256 -20.26 9.16 19.32
N THR A 257 -21.09 9.21 18.27
CA THR A 257 -22.43 8.59 18.26
C THR A 257 -22.35 7.07 18.37
N SER A 258 -21.52 6.43 17.55
CA SER A 258 -21.31 4.98 17.59
C SER A 258 -20.66 4.55 18.91
N ASN A 259 -19.64 5.28 19.37
CA ASN A 259 -18.97 4.98 20.64
C ASN A 259 -19.92 5.07 21.85
N ALA A 260 -20.80 6.09 21.89
CA ALA A 260 -21.82 6.20 22.94
C ALA A 260 -22.91 5.14 22.81
N LEU A 261 -23.26 4.74 21.59
CA LEU A 261 -24.20 3.65 21.36
C LEU A 261 -23.67 2.33 21.91
N TYR A 262 -22.48 1.90 21.51
CA TYR A 262 -21.95 0.60 21.90
C TYR A 262 -21.79 0.47 23.42
N GLN A 263 -21.31 1.52 24.10
CA GLN A 263 -21.23 1.54 25.56
C GLN A 263 -22.60 1.38 26.24
N ARG A 264 -23.65 2.05 25.72
CA ARG A 264 -25.03 1.88 26.24
C ARG A 264 -25.57 0.47 26.02
N LEU A 265 -25.12 -0.22 24.97
CA LEU A 265 -25.46 -1.62 24.72
C LEU A 265 -24.68 -2.61 25.60
N GLY A 266 -23.76 -2.13 26.44
CA GLY A 266 -22.98 -2.95 27.37
C GLY A 266 -21.59 -3.35 26.85
N TYR A 267 -21.16 -2.83 25.71
CA TYR A 267 -19.80 -3.03 25.22
C TYR A 267 -18.79 -2.19 26.03
N GLN A 268 -17.70 -2.83 26.45
CA GLN A 268 -16.63 -2.22 27.24
C GLN A 268 -15.37 -2.00 26.40
N PRO A 269 -14.69 -0.86 26.55
CA PRO A 269 -13.44 -0.57 25.82
C PRO A 269 -12.33 -1.55 26.22
N VAL A 270 -11.55 -2.01 25.25
CA VAL A 270 -10.41 -2.93 25.46
C VAL A 270 -9.09 -2.24 25.15
N GLU A 271 -8.95 -1.71 23.94
CA GLU A 271 -7.73 -1.03 23.48
C GLU A 271 -8.03 -0.01 22.39
N ASP A 272 -7.13 0.98 22.29
CA ASP A 272 -7.13 1.96 21.21
C ASP A 272 -5.93 1.70 20.29
N ARG A 273 -6.19 1.73 19.00
CA ARG A 273 -5.20 1.52 17.95
C ARG A 273 -5.15 2.73 17.04
N ALA A 274 -3.97 3.01 16.51
CA ALA A 274 -3.76 4.10 15.57
C ALA A 274 -3.09 3.58 14.30
N GLU A 275 -3.64 4.01 13.18
CA GLU A 275 -3.03 3.83 11.87
C GLU A 275 -2.17 5.04 11.54
N VAL A 276 -0.97 4.80 11.01
CA VAL A 276 -0.12 5.83 10.43
C VAL A 276 0.38 5.34 9.09
N TRP A 277 0.19 6.14 8.05
CA TRP A 277 0.61 5.88 6.70
C TRP A 277 1.91 6.62 6.39
N PHE A 278 2.78 5.97 5.61
CA PHE A 278 4.06 6.49 5.15
C PHE A 278 3.99 6.64 3.62
N PRO A 279 3.40 7.73 3.11
CA PRO A 279 3.28 7.92 1.67
C PRO A 279 4.67 8.00 1.03
N ALA A 280 4.76 7.49 -0.21
CA ALA A 280 5.93 7.72 -1.03
C ALA A 280 6.19 9.22 -1.20
N PHE A 281 7.46 9.60 -1.34
CA PHE A 281 7.83 11.01 -1.47
C PHE A 281 9.09 11.22 -2.32
N ALA A 282 9.22 12.44 -2.85
CA ALA A 282 10.42 12.92 -3.51
C ALA A 282 11.51 13.21 -2.45
N ALA A 283 12.38 12.24 -2.19
CA ALA A 283 13.48 12.39 -1.23
C ALA A 283 14.53 13.41 -1.69
N SER A 284 14.76 13.53 -2.99
CA SER A 284 15.64 14.54 -3.57
C SER A 284 15.22 14.92 -4.98
N VAL A 285 15.43 16.18 -5.34
CA VAL A 285 15.31 16.67 -6.72
C VAL A 285 16.71 17.08 -7.16
N ASN A 286 17.19 16.52 -8.26
CA ASN A 286 18.56 16.70 -8.72
C ASN A 286 18.61 17.33 -10.12
N VAL A 287 19.46 18.34 -10.29
CA VAL A 287 19.64 19.04 -11.56
C VAL A 287 21.11 18.95 -11.97
N GLY A 288 21.36 18.61 -13.23
CA GLY A 288 22.68 18.52 -13.82
C GLY A 288 23.05 19.78 -14.58
N SER A 289 24.23 20.33 -14.29
CA SER A 289 24.85 21.36 -15.11
C SER A 289 25.66 20.76 -16.26
N SER A 290 25.85 21.52 -17.34
CA SER A 290 26.76 21.13 -18.42
C SER A 290 28.21 21.10 -17.94
N GLU A 291 28.85 19.95 -18.06
CA GLU A 291 30.26 19.76 -17.70
C GLU A 291 31.00 18.94 -18.77
N PRO A 292 32.33 19.05 -18.88
CA PRO A 292 33.11 18.22 -19.81
C PRO A 292 32.90 16.72 -19.56
N SER A 293 32.67 15.99 -20.65
CA SER A 293 32.56 14.53 -20.62
C SER A 293 33.93 13.86 -20.77
N MET A 294 34.05 12.63 -20.26
CA MET A 294 35.26 11.79 -20.44
C MET A 294 35.26 11.04 -21.78
N GLY A 295 34.15 11.04 -22.51
CA GLY A 295 33.99 10.37 -23.80
C GLY A 295 34.33 11.28 -24.97
N LYS A 296 34.88 10.71 -26.06
CA LYS A 296 35.27 11.47 -27.25
C LYS A 296 34.08 11.96 -28.09
N ASP A 297 32.97 11.22 -28.07
CA ASP A 297 31.84 11.45 -28.99
C ASP A 297 30.80 12.44 -28.45
N VAL A 298 30.78 12.68 -27.14
CA VAL A 298 29.84 13.59 -26.47
C VAL A 298 30.66 14.59 -25.67
N PRO A 299 30.76 15.87 -26.06
CA PRO A 299 31.71 16.80 -25.45
C PRO A 299 31.33 17.24 -24.04
N THR A 300 30.02 17.25 -23.72
CA THR A 300 29.50 17.64 -22.41
C THR A 300 28.52 16.63 -21.86
N THR A 301 28.33 16.62 -20.55
CA THR A 301 27.35 15.77 -19.87
C THR A 301 26.79 16.47 -18.63
N GLY A 302 25.52 16.21 -18.33
CA GLY A 302 24.88 16.59 -17.07
C GLY A 302 24.64 15.40 -16.14
N ILE A 303 25.41 14.31 -16.30
CA ILE A 303 25.25 13.09 -15.49
C ILE A 303 25.58 13.30 -14.01
N ARG A 304 26.36 14.34 -13.67
CA ARG A 304 26.66 14.73 -12.29
C ARG A 304 25.56 15.67 -11.78
N LYS A 305 24.36 15.11 -11.55
CA LYS A 305 23.24 15.87 -10.99
C LYS A 305 23.49 16.14 -9.51
N LYS A 306 23.06 17.31 -9.04
CA LYS A 306 23.20 17.74 -7.64
C LYS A 306 21.82 18.05 -7.05
N PRO A 307 21.60 17.73 -5.76
CA PRO A 307 20.38 18.10 -5.08
C PRO A 307 20.10 19.61 -5.12
N VAL A 308 18.84 19.99 -5.31
CA VAL A 308 18.35 21.35 -5.19
C VAL A 308 17.21 21.41 -4.17
N SER A 309 17.13 22.51 -3.42
CA SER A 309 16.12 22.72 -2.38
C SER A 309 14.94 23.57 -2.83
N ALA A 310 15.13 24.39 -3.88
CA ALA A 310 14.07 25.21 -4.44
C ALA A 310 13.14 24.38 -5.35
N PRO A 311 11.84 24.74 -5.45
CA PRO A 311 10.95 24.13 -6.44
C PRO A 311 11.53 24.22 -7.86
N VAL A 312 11.50 23.10 -8.59
CA VAL A 312 11.98 23.00 -9.96
C VAL A 312 10.80 22.81 -10.90
N PRO A 313 10.56 23.72 -11.86
CA PRO A 313 9.51 23.54 -12.86
C PRO A 313 9.78 22.31 -13.73
N VAL A 314 8.72 21.55 -14.01
CA VAL A 314 8.73 20.37 -14.88
C VAL A 314 7.69 20.55 -15.97
N ARG A 315 8.10 20.33 -17.23
CA ARG A 315 7.28 20.50 -18.42
C ARG A 315 7.61 19.45 -19.48
N ALA A 316 6.67 19.19 -20.38
CA ALA A 316 6.96 18.32 -21.52
C ALA A 316 8.10 18.95 -22.37
N PRO A 317 9.20 18.23 -22.61
CA PRO A 317 10.32 18.77 -23.38
C PRO A 317 10.06 18.78 -24.89
N GLY A 318 9.05 18.07 -25.38
CA GLY A 318 8.82 17.85 -26.80
C GLY A 318 9.59 16.64 -27.34
N LEU A 319 9.65 16.52 -28.67
CA LEU A 319 10.31 15.39 -29.33
C LEU A 319 11.81 15.34 -29.00
N LYS A 320 12.38 14.14 -28.94
CA LYS A 320 13.79 13.92 -28.56
C LYS A 320 14.77 14.72 -29.42
N SER A 321 14.54 14.81 -30.73
CA SER A 321 15.43 15.43 -31.70
C SER A 321 15.28 16.95 -31.87
N THR A 322 14.10 17.51 -31.56
CA THR A 322 13.78 18.92 -31.85
C THR A 322 13.30 19.71 -30.63
N GLY A 323 13.03 19.04 -29.53
CA GLY A 323 12.55 19.63 -28.29
C GLY A 323 13.67 20.18 -27.41
N LEU A 324 13.33 20.38 -26.16
CA LEU A 324 14.18 20.90 -25.08
C LEU A 324 15.02 19.81 -24.42
N HIS A 325 14.82 18.56 -24.83
CA HIS A 325 15.46 17.33 -24.34
C HIS A 325 15.12 16.97 -22.88
N SER A 326 15.32 17.84 -21.89
CA SER A 326 14.97 17.58 -20.50
C SER A 326 13.63 18.21 -20.10
N GLY A 327 12.81 17.44 -19.40
CA GLY A 327 11.56 17.95 -18.83
C GLY A 327 11.77 18.78 -17.56
N VAL A 328 12.93 18.63 -16.92
CA VAL A 328 13.30 19.35 -15.69
C VAL A 328 14.00 20.65 -16.05
N VAL A 329 13.43 21.79 -15.69
CA VAL A 329 13.99 23.09 -16.05
C VAL A 329 15.34 23.32 -15.38
N GLY A 330 16.34 23.70 -16.19
CA GLY A 330 17.72 23.90 -15.76
C GLY A 330 18.61 22.65 -15.87
N ASP A 331 18.04 21.49 -16.21
CA ASP A 331 18.79 20.25 -16.36
C ASP A 331 19.43 20.10 -17.74
N HIS A 332 20.69 19.67 -17.76
CA HIS A 332 21.46 19.47 -18.99
C HIS A 332 21.52 17.99 -19.41
N ILE A 333 21.26 17.74 -20.69
CA ILE A 333 21.45 16.44 -21.35
C ILE A 333 22.50 16.62 -22.47
N GLY A 334 23.57 15.84 -22.39
CA GLY A 334 24.69 15.93 -23.35
C GLY A 334 24.44 15.15 -24.64
N ASP A 335 24.07 13.88 -24.52
CA ASP A 335 23.75 13.01 -25.67
C ASP A 335 22.24 13.05 -25.94
N THR A 336 21.83 14.05 -26.70
CA THR A 336 20.42 14.29 -27.07
C THR A 336 19.93 13.35 -28.18
N LYS A 337 20.82 12.54 -28.77
CA LYS A 337 20.43 11.53 -29.76
C LYS A 337 19.74 10.35 -29.08
N HIS A 338 20.27 9.92 -27.93
CA HIS A 338 19.76 8.75 -27.22
C HIS A 338 18.96 9.10 -25.95
N HIS A 339 19.16 10.31 -25.40
CA HIS A 339 18.54 10.72 -24.14
C HIS A 339 17.61 11.93 -24.30
N GLY A 340 16.61 11.96 -23.42
CA GLY A 340 15.62 13.04 -23.35
C GLY A 340 14.44 12.84 -24.31
N GLY A 341 13.71 13.93 -24.52
CA GLY A 341 12.42 13.91 -25.20
C GLY A 341 11.28 13.51 -24.26
N ASN A 342 10.05 13.52 -24.79
CA ASN A 342 8.84 13.31 -23.99
C ASN A 342 8.90 12.05 -23.13
N ASP A 343 9.42 10.94 -23.66
CA ASP A 343 9.43 9.64 -22.96
C ASP A 343 10.54 9.48 -21.94
N GLN A 344 11.48 10.42 -21.88
CA GLN A 344 12.59 10.45 -20.93
C GLN A 344 12.70 11.84 -20.28
N ALA A 345 11.56 12.47 -20.02
CA ALA A 345 11.49 13.84 -19.53
C ALA A 345 12.05 13.98 -18.11
N VAL A 346 11.80 12.98 -17.25
CA VAL A 346 12.33 12.89 -15.88
C VAL A 346 12.86 11.47 -15.67
N TYR A 347 14.05 11.32 -15.09
CA TYR A 347 14.55 10.03 -14.64
C TYR A 347 14.44 9.89 -13.12
N ALA A 348 13.82 8.82 -12.64
CA ALA A 348 13.62 8.53 -11.22
C ALA A 348 14.45 7.33 -10.75
N TYR A 349 14.94 7.38 -9.51
CA TYR A 349 15.66 6.29 -8.85
C TYR A 349 15.27 6.16 -7.36
N ALA A 350 15.18 4.95 -6.83
CA ALA A 350 14.67 4.70 -5.48
C ALA A 350 15.78 4.72 -4.43
N ARG A 351 15.53 5.31 -3.25
CA ARG A 351 16.48 5.30 -2.12
C ARG A 351 16.77 3.87 -1.63
N GLU A 352 15.80 2.98 -1.81
CA GLU A 352 15.88 1.55 -1.51
C GLU A 352 16.92 0.88 -2.44
N ASP A 353 16.95 1.24 -3.73
CA ASP A 353 17.99 0.78 -4.65
C ASP A 353 19.36 1.40 -4.35
N TYR A 354 19.40 2.65 -3.88
CA TYR A 354 20.62 3.27 -3.35
C TYR A 354 21.23 2.46 -2.19
N ALA A 355 20.40 2.06 -1.23
CA ALA A 355 20.84 1.27 -0.08
C ALA A 355 21.42 -0.08 -0.53
N TRP A 356 20.73 -0.77 -1.45
CA TRP A 356 21.22 -2.01 -2.03
C TRP A 356 22.57 -1.84 -2.74
N TRP A 357 22.70 -0.84 -3.63
CA TRP A 357 23.96 -0.58 -4.32
C TRP A 357 25.08 -0.15 -3.38
N SER A 358 24.77 0.60 -2.32
CA SER A 358 25.78 1.04 -1.35
C SER A 358 26.37 -0.15 -0.60
N ALA A 359 25.52 -1.13 -0.24
CA ALA A 359 25.96 -2.40 0.33
C ALA A 359 26.81 -3.21 -0.67
N GLU A 360 26.35 -3.36 -1.91
CA GLU A 360 27.07 -4.10 -2.97
C GLU A 360 28.42 -3.48 -3.38
N LEU A 361 28.55 -2.16 -3.24
CA LEU A 361 29.78 -1.43 -3.57
C LEU A 361 30.65 -1.13 -2.36
N GLY A 362 30.16 -1.36 -1.14
CA GLY A 362 30.85 -1.06 0.11
C GLY A 362 31.16 0.43 0.29
N ARG A 363 30.31 1.32 -0.24
CA ARG A 363 30.48 2.78 -0.12
C ARG A 363 29.16 3.53 -0.22
N ASP A 364 29.10 4.70 0.41
CA ASP A 364 27.95 5.58 0.30
C ASP A 364 27.82 6.18 -1.10
N LEU A 365 26.56 6.30 -1.55
CA LEU A 365 26.20 6.81 -2.86
C LEU A 365 25.35 8.09 -2.70
N PRO A 366 25.85 9.28 -3.11
CA PRO A 366 25.08 10.51 -2.97
C PRO A 366 23.93 10.60 -4.00
N PRO A 367 22.80 11.26 -3.67
CA PRO A 367 21.72 11.51 -4.62
C PRO A 367 22.22 12.18 -5.91
N GLY A 368 21.62 11.81 -7.04
CA GLY A 368 22.03 12.23 -8.37
C GLY A 368 23.20 11.43 -8.97
N ILE A 369 23.82 10.49 -8.25
CA ILE A 369 24.96 9.71 -8.76
C ILE A 369 24.60 8.82 -9.94
N PHE A 370 23.36 8.32 -9.98
CA PHE A 370 22.85 7.55 -11.10
C PHE A 370 22.41 8.46 -12.26
N GLY A 371 22.48 9.78 -12.09
CA GLY A 371 22.05 10.77 -13.07
C GLY A 371 20.54 10.93 -13.11
N GLU A 372 19.83 10.55 -12.05
CA GLU A 372 18.40 10.73 -11.87
C GLU A 372 18.06 12.15 -11.47
N ASN A 373 16.95 12.66 -12.00
CA ASN A 373 16.40 13.94 -11.61
C ASN A 373 15.59 13.85 -10.31
N LEU A 374 15.06 12.68 -10.00
CA LEU A 374 14.17 12.45 -8.88
C LEU A 374 14.64 11.23 -8.09
N THR A 375 15.07 11.45 -6.85
CA THR A 375 15.27 10.36 -5.89
C THR A 375 13.98 10.17 -5.12
N THR A 376 13.38 8.98 -5.18
CA THR A 376 12.13 8.65 -4.47
C THR A 376 12.41 7.80 -3.23
N SER A 377 11.44 7.73 -2.31
CA SER A 377 11.43 6.76 -1.22
C SER A 377 9.99 6.28 -1.00
N GLY A 378 9.84 5.01 -0.62
CA GLY A 378 8.53 4.37 -0.40
C GLY A 378 7.81 3.95 -1.69
N LEU A 379 8.49 3.97 -2.85
CA LEU A 379 7.91 3.66 -4.16
C LEU A 379 8.76 2.63 -4.91
N ASP A 380 8.15 1.50 -5.29
CA ASP A 380 8.81 0.49 -6.13
C ASP A 380 8.80 0.93 -7.60
N LEU A 381 9.92 1.45 -8.08
CA LEU A 381 10.04 1.97 -9.44
C LEU A 381 10.14 0.87 -10.50
N VAL A 382 10.71 -0.30 -10.15
CA VAL A 382 10.91 -1.39 -11.13
C VAL A 382 9.71 -2.33 -11.18
N GLY A 383 8.95 -2.43 -10.09
CA GLY A 383 7.61 -3.04 -10.06
C GLY A 383 6.51 -2.16 -10.64
N ALA A 384 6.76 -0.87 -10.88
CA ALA A 384 5.79 0.04 -11.49
C ALA A 384 5.31 -0.46 -12.86
N VAL A 385 4.02 -0.32 -13.12
CA VAL A 385 3.43 -0.72 -14.42
C VAL A 385 3.75 0.35 -15.47
N ILE A 386 4.14 -0.06 -16.66
CA ILE A 386 4.30 0.85 -17.80
C ILE A 386 2.98 1.59 -18.03
N GLY A 387 3.02 2.91 -18.15
CA GLY A 387 1.83 3.75 -18.29
C GLY A 387 1.18 4.18 -16.97
N GLU A 388 1.64 3.68 -15.82
CA GLU A 388 1.20 4.13 -14.49
C GLU A 388 1.43 5.64 -14.33
N LYS A 389 0.45 6.35 -13.75
CA LYS A 389 0.52 7.81 -13.54
C LYS A 389 0.69 8.13 -12.07
N TRP A 390 1.64 9.01 -11.80
CA TRP A 390 2.01 9.46 -10.48
C TRP A 390 1.75 10.95 -10.34
N GLU A 391 0.98 11.32 -9.33
CA GLU A 391 0.78 12.70 -8.93
C GLU A 391 1.78 13.09 -7.84
N PHE A 392 2.38 14.27 -8.00
CA PHE A 392 3.35 14.86 -7.09
C PHE A 392 2.80 16.16 -6.51
N GLY A 393 2.90 16.29 -5.18
CA GLY A 393 2.56 17.52 -4.47
C GLY A 393 1.12 17.97 -4.76
N SER A 394 0.97 19.17 -5.32
CA SER A 394 -0.33 19.80 -5.59
C SER A 394 -0.81 19.72 -7.04
N GLY A 395 -0.22 18.86 -7.90
CA GLY A 395 -0.80 18.58 -9.22
C GLY A 395 0.14 18.30 -10.41
N LEU A 396 1.45 18.10 -10.19
CA LEU A 396 2.32 17.59 -11.26
C LEU A 396 1.96 16.12 -11.51
N VAL A 397 1.69 15.72 -12.76
CA VAL A 397 1.41 14.32 -13.10
C VAL A 397 2.44 13.81 -14.09
N LEU A 398 3.15 12.75 -13.70
CA LEU A 398 4.14 12.06 -14.52
C LEU A 398 3.66 10.64 -14.83
N GLN A 399 3.99 10.11 -16.00
CA GLN A 399 3.63 8.75 -16.42
C GLN A 399 4.88 7.91 -16.65
N VAL A 400 4.90 6.70 -16.09
CA VAL A 400 5.97 5.70 -16.26
C VAL A 400 6.07 5.26 -17.72
N THR A 401 7.27 5.29 -18.30
CA THR A 401 7.48 4.94 -19.70
C THR A 401 8.32 3.69 -19.90
N PHE A 402 9.50 3.60 -19.27
CA PHE A 402 10.42 2.48 -19.41
C PHE A 402 11.56 2.53 -18.38
N GLY A 403 12.35 1.45 -18.29
CA GLY A 403 13.58 1.41 -17.49
C GLY A 403 14.75 2.13 -18.15
N ARG A 404 15.75 2.53 -17.36
CA ARG A 404 17.00 3.09 -17.90
C ARG A 404 17.84 2.03 -18.59
N ILE A 405 18.16 2.25 -19.85
CA ILE A 405 19.22 1.51 -20.56
C ILE A 405 20.59 2.12 -20.20
N PRO A 406 21.50 1.36 -19.54
CA PRO A 406 22.79 1.90 -19.10
C PRO A 406 23.75 2.19 -20.27
N CYS A 407 24.41 3.35 -20.26
CA CYS A 407 25.30 3.82 -21.34
C CYS A 407 26.76 4.04 -20.90
N VAL A 408 27.65 4.39 -21.83
CA VAL A 408 29.09 4.60 -21.55
C VAL A 408 29.35 5.81 -20.62
N THR A 409 28.54 6.87 -20.73
CA THR A 409 28.63 8.02 -19.81
C THR A 409 28.36 7.58 -18.37
N PHE A 410 27.41 6.67 -18.19
CA PHE A 410 27.09 6.09 -16.89
C PHE A 410 28.18 5.14 -16.37
N GLN A 411 28.74 4.29 -17.25
CA GLN A 411 29.91 3.47 -16.97
C GLN A 411 31.07 4.30 -16.40
N ASN A 412 31.40 5.41 -17.07
CA ASN A 412 32.49 6.29 -16.69
C ASN A 412 32.18 7.03 -15.38
N ARG A 413 30.92 7.44 -15.17
CA ARG A 413 30.49 8.13 -13.95
C ARG A 413 30.64 7.25 -12.70
N MET A 414 30.28 5.98 -12.81
CA MET A 414 30.32 5.07 -11.67
C MET A 414 31.72 4.61 -11.34
N GLY A 415 32.60 4.51 -12.35
CA GLY A 415 34.00 4.10 -12.16
C GLY A 415 34.16 2.63 -11.77
N GLU A 416 33.09 1.82 -11.92
CA GLU A 416 33.07 0.42 -11.50
C GLU A 416 33.36 -0.53 -12.68
N PRO A 417 34.16 -1.58 -12.50
CA PRO A 417 34.42 -2.55 -13.57
C PRO A 417 33.13 -3.19 -14.12
N ARG A 418 32.95 -3.13 -15.44
CA ARG A 418 31.79 -3.71 -16.16
C ARG A 418 30.43 -3.24 -15.62
N TRP A 419 30.37 -2.01 -15.10
CA TRP A 419 29.17 -1.40 -14.52
C TRP A 419 27.91 -1.59 -15.36
N VAL A 420 27.98 -1.31 -16.68
CA VAL A 420 26.82 -1.45 -17.58
C VAL A 420 26.20 -2.85 -17.51
N LYS A 421 27.04 -3.90 -17.53
CA LYS A 421 26.58 -5.30 -17.43
C LYS A 421 26.05 -5.64 -16.05
N ARG A 422 26.71 -5.15 -14.99
CA ARG A 422 26.27 -5.36 -13.59
C ARG A 422 24.91 -4.71 -13.34
N PHE A 423 24.74 -3.47 -13.79
CA PHE A 423 23.51 -2.71 -13.64
C PHE A 423 22.35 -3.37 -14.41
N ALA A 424 22.57 -3.75 -15.68
CA ALA A 424 21.57 -4.45 -16.47
C ALA A 424 21.14 -5.77 -15.81
N ARG A 425 22.10 -6.59 -15.37
CA ARG A 425 21.82 -7.86 -14.68
C ARG A 425 21.06 -7.69 -13.37
N ALA A 426 21.32 -6.61 -12.62
CA ALA A 426 20.62 -6.34 -11.37
C ALA A 426 19.15 -5.96 -11.60
N ASN A 427 18.79 -5.49 -12.81
CA ASN A 427 17.46 -5.04 -13.20
C ASN A 427 16.82 -4.04 -12.20
N ARG A 428 17.67 -3.22 -11.57
CA ARG A 428 17.30 -2.10 -10.69
C ARG A 428 17.43 -0.80 -11.47
N THR A 429 16.66 -0.68 -12.54
CA THR A 429 16.90 0.34 -13.57
C THR A 429 16.40 1.73 -13.21
N GLY A 430 15.62 1.86 -12.14
CA GLY A 430 14.74 3.01 -11.96
C GLY A 430 13.73 3.12 -13.11
N ALA A 431 13.09 4.27 -13.24
CA ALA A 431 12.06 4.52 -14.24
C ALA A 431 12.25 5.88 -14.92
N TYR A 432 12.09 5.91 -16.24
CA TYR A 432 11.84 7.15 -16.98
C TYR A 432 10.36 7.49 -16.92
N LEU A 433 10.09 8.80 -16.87
CA LEU A 433 8.76 9.36 -16.78
C LEU A 433 8.55 10.41 -17.86
N ARG A 434 7.35 10.43 -18.45
CA ARG A 434 6.85 11.52 -19.31
C ARG A 434 5.94 12.45 -18.54
N VAL A 435 5.86 13.71 -18.96
CA VAL A 435 4.99 14.72 -18.34
C VAL A 435 3.59 14.63 -18.92
N VAL A 436 2.59 14.35 -18.08
CA VAL A 436 1.16 14.38 -18.44
C VAL A 436 0.56 15.75 -18.12
N THR A 437 0.74 16.19 -16.87
CA THR A 437 0.34 17.53 -16.40
C THR A 437 1.60 18.23 -15.90
N PRO A 438 1.98 19.41 -16.43
CA PRO A 438 3.15 20.15 -15.98
C PRO A 438 2.95 20.71 -14.56
N GLY A 439 4.04 21.00 -13.87
CA GLY A 439 4.01 21.47 -12.49
C GLY A 439 5.42 21.74 -11.97
N SER A 440 5.64 21.55 -10.67
CA SER A 440 6.95 21.69 -10.04
C SER A 440 7.24 20.49 -9.15
N LEU A 441 8.53 20.16 -9.00
CA LEU A 441 9.02 19.22 -8.01
C LEU A 441 9.77 19.97 -6.91
N ILE A 442 9.48 19.66 -5.66
CA ILE A 442 10.28 20.05 -4.50
C ILE A 442 10.57 18.81 -3.63
N PRO A 443 11.75 18.70 -3.00
CA PRO A 443 11.99 17.65 -2.01
C PRO A 443 10.90 17.65 -0.92
N GLY A 444 10.40 16.46 -0.60
CA GLY A 444 9.29 16.25 0.34
C GLY A 444 7.91 16.16 -0.33
N ASP A 445 7.79 16.44 -1.63
CA ASP A 445 6.53 16.23 -2.35
C ASP A 445 6.07 14.78 -2.20
N ARG A 446 4.81 14.61 -1.77
CA ARG A 446 4.15 13.30 -1.73
C ARG A 446 3.96 12.77 -3.14
N ILE A 447 4.06 11.46 -3.29
CA ILE A 447 3.84 10.74 -4.54
C ILE A 447 2.65 9.82 -4.35
N SER A 448 1.64 9.98 -5.20
CA SER A 448 0.43 9.14 -5.22
C SER A 448 0.29 8.48 -6.59
N VAL A 449 0.03 7.18 -6.62
CA VAL A 449 -0.35 6.49 -7.86
C VAL A 449 -1.82 6.79 -8.13
N VAL A 450 -2.13 7.52 -9.20
CA VAL A 450 -3.49 7.99 -9.52
C VAL A 450 -4.15 7.20 -10.64
N ASP A 451 -3.38 6.43 -11.41
CA ASP A 451 -3.86 5.56 -12.47
C ASP A 451 -2.85 4.44 -12.71
N ARG A 452 -3.32 3.20 -12.82
CA ARG A 452 -2.49 2.02 -13.09
C ARG A 452 -3.14 1.18 -14.19
N PRO A 453 -2.50 1.03 -15.36
CA PRO A 453 -3.02 0.19 -16.43
C PRO A 453 -3.18 -1.28 -16.02
N ALA A 454 -4.24 -1.93 -16.50
CA ALA A 454 -4.59 -3.31 -16.14
C ALA A 454 -3.67 -4.38 -16.77
N HIS A 455 -2.87 -4.05 -17.78
CA HIS A 455 -2.02 -5.02 -18.50
C HIS A 455 -0.85 -5.57 -17.66
N GLY A 456 -0.55 -4.95 -16.52
CA GLY A 456 0.40 -5.43 -15.50
C GLY A 456 1.85 -5.58 -15.97
N LEU A 457 2.23 -4.98 -17.11
CA LEU A 457 3.60 -5.06 -17.64
C LEU A 457 4.47 -4.10 -16.82
N THR A 458 5.41 -4.62 -16.04
CA THR A 458 6.25 -3.80 -15.16
C THR A 458 7.50 -3.27 -15.86
N VAL A 459 8.14 -2.26 -15.27
CA VAL A 459 9.44 -1.75 -15.73
C VAL A 459 10.50 -2.85 -15.74
N ALA A 460 10.59 -3.67 -14.69
CA ALA A 460 11.52 -4.80 -14.62
C ALA A 460 11.25 -5.86 -15.70
N GLU A 461 9.99 -6.25 -15.89
CA GLU A 461 9.61 -7.25 -16.91
C GLU A 461 9.94 -6.73 -18.31
N SER A 462 9.57 -5.48 -18.59
CA SER A 462 9.78 -4.86 -19.90
C SER A 462 11.27 -4.68 -20.23
N PHE A 463 12.09 -4.29 -19.25
CA PHE A 463 13.55 -4.20 -19.41
C PHE A 463 14.20 -5.56 -19.66
N GLU A 464 13.83 -6.59 -18.88
CA GLU A 464 14.34 -7.95 -19.04
C GLU A 464 14.04 -8.50 -20.43
N ILE A 465 12.78 -8.38 -20.89
CA ILE A 465 12.37 -8.85 -22.22
C ILE A 465 13.18 -8.15 -23.30
N TYR A 466 13.27 -6.82 -23.24
CA TYR A 466 13.95 -6.05 -24.29
C TYR A 466 15.45 -6.36 -24.35
N MET A 467 16.10 -6.50 -23.19
CA MET A 467 17.56 -6.65 -23.11
C MET A 467 18.03 -8.09 -23.26
N HIS A 468 17.23 -9.08 -22.84
CA HIS A 468 17.71 -10.43 -22.59
C HIS A 468 16.81 -11.55 -23.12
N ASP A 469 15.53 -11.31 -23.40
CA ASP A 469 14.58 -12.35 -23.83
C ASP A 469 13.81 -11.99 -25.11
N PRO A 470 14.47 -12.13 -26.29
CA PRO A 470 13.84 -11.80 -27.57
C PRO A 470 12.61 -12.69 -27.88
N ALA A 471 12.50 -13.88 -27.29
CA ALA A 471 11.36 -14.77 -27.51
C ALA A 471 10.06 -14.21 -26.92
N ARG A 472 10.16 -13.28 -25.95
CA ARG A 472 9.01 -12.65 -25.30
C ARG A 472 8.68 -11.26 -25.84
N LEU A 473 9.31 -10.78 -26.91
CA LEU A 473 9.11 -9.41 -27.41
C LEU A 473 7.64 -9.03 -27.65
N ALA A 474 6.81 -9.96 -28.13
CA ALA A 474 5.38 -9.71 -28.34
C ALA A 474 4.64 -9.30 -27.05
N ARG A 475 5.12 -9.72 -25.86
CA ARG A 475 4.57 -9.30 -24.57
C ARG A 475 4.69 -7.78 -24.35
N LEU A 476 5.67 -7.10 -24.95
CA LEU A 476 5.80 -5.65 -24.82
C LEU A 476 4.68 -4.89 -25.54
N LEU A 477 4.08 -5.47 -26.60
CA LEU A 477 3.06 -4.81 -27.42
C LEU A 477 1.71 -4.63 -26.71
N VAL A 478 1.53 -5.23 -25.53
CA VAL A 478 0.33 -5.04 -24.69
C VAL A 478 0.27 -3.66 -24.02
N ALA A 479 1.39 -2.93 -23.99
CA ALA A 479 1.54 -1.64 -23.32
C ALA A 479 1.78 -0.54 -24.36
N PRO A 480 0.73 0.07 -24.94
CA PRO A 480 0.87 1.15 -25.92
C PRO A 480 1.55 2.41 -25.35
N GLU A 481 1.68 2.52 -24.03
CA GLU A 481 2.33 3.62 -23.33
C GLU A 481 3.86 3.58 -23.40
N LEU A 482 4.46 2.45 -23.84
CA LEU A 482 5.90 2.36 -24.10
C LEU A 482 6.36 3.47 -25.08
N PRO A 483 7.66 3.84 -25.08
CA PRO A 483 8.18 4.82 -26.03
C PRO A 483 7.86 4.42 -27.49
N PRO A 484 7.36 5.33 -28.35
CA PRO A 484 6.97 4.98 -29.72
C PRO A 484 8.11 4.40 -30.57
N GLU A 485 9.34 4.89 -30.39
CA GLU A 485 10.53 4.34 -31.06
C GLU A 485 10.78 2.87 -30.67
N LEU A 486 10.57 2.55 -29.39
CA LEU A 486 10.71 1.17 -28.88
C LEU A 486 9.60 0.28 -29.44
N LEU A 487 8.35 0.75 -29.43
CA LEU A 487 7.22 0.00 -29.98
C LEU A 487 7.39 -0.30 -31.47
N ALA A 488 7.91 0.66 -32.25
CA ALA A 488 8.20 0.46 -33.66
C ALA A 488 9.27 -0.63 -33.87
N GLU A 489 10.40 -0.54 -33.15
CA GLU A 489 11.48 -1.54 -33.20
C GLU A 489 10.97 -2.94 -32.82
N VAL A 490 10.22 -3.03 -31.72
CA VAL A 490 9.65 -4.30 -31.24
C VAL A 490 8.69 -4.88 -32.27
N SER A 491 7.81 -4.06 -32.85
CA SER A 491 6.84 -4.51 -33.85
C SER A 491 7.53 -5.08 -35.10
N GLU A 492 8.58 -4.41 -35.59
CA GLU A 492 9.38 -4.89 -36.73
C GLU A 492 10.09 -6.22 -36.41
N ARG A 493 10.67 -6.35 -35.21
CA ARG A 493 11.38 -7.57 -34.78
C ARG A 493 10.42 -8.76 -34.59
N VAL A 494 9.23 -8.51 -34.07
CA VAL A 494 8.19 -9.55 -33.92
C VAL A 494 7.71 -10.00 -35.30
N ALA A 495 7.38 -9.06 -36.19
CA ALA A 495 6.92 -9.38 -37.55
C ALA A 495 7.99 -10.11 -38.40
N GLY A 496 9.28 -9.83 -38.18
CA GLY A 496 10.38 -10.53 -38.86
C GLY A 496 10.74 -11.89 -38.27
N SER A 497 10.12 -12.29 -37.16
CA SER A 497 10.32 -13.59 -36.49
C SER A 497 9.19 -14.59 -36.77
N GLU A 498 8.08 -14.12 -37.38
CA GLU A 498 7.00 -14.93 -37.97
C GLU A 498 7.37 -15.36 -39.40
#